data_AF-A3K637-F1
#
_entry.id   AF-A3K637-F1
#
_cell.length_a   1.000
_cell.length_b   1.000
_cell.length_c   1.000
_cell.angle_alpha   90.00
_cell.angle_beta   90.00
_cell.angle_gamma   90.00
#
_symmetry.space_group_name_H-M   'P 1'
#
loop_
_entity.id
_entity.type
_entity.pdbx_description
1 polymer ?
#
loop_
_entity_poly.entity_id
_entity_poly.type
_entity_poly.pdbx_seq_one_letter_code
_entity_poly.pdbx_strand_id
1 'polypeptide(L)'
;MLIRSIVAGALLSTPLLAEEVNITPDTPSVTVETAGGTATISRIQDQTNELDGEWAQTSRACPPFCIQPMTPAPGVTTIGELELLDMLQDPDAMVIDSRTEDWFRTGSIPGAVNIPYAYVIDELAQLGCEPDFDGWDCANARPVALFCNGMWCGQSPTAIHNMIEAGYPADRIFYYRGGIQSWRMLGLTVTDKTG
;
A
#
# COMPACT_ATOMS: atom_id res chain seq x y z
N MET A 1 -12.31 64.09 22.33
CA MET A 1 -12.81 63.62 21.02
C MET A 1 -11.78 62.64 20.47
N LEU A 2 -11.96 61.33 20.68
CA LEU A 2 -11.03 60.29 20.21
C LEU A 2 -11.54 59.75 18.87
N ILE A 3 -10.73 59.88 17.83
CA ILE A 3 -10.98 59.32 16.50
C ILE A 3 -10.56 57.84 16.54
N ARG A 4 -11.52 56.93 16.43
CA ARG A 4 -11.27 55.49 16.25
C ARG A 4 -11.07 55.22 14.75
N SER A 5 -9.84 54.98 14.34
CA SER A 5 -9.52 54.49 13.00
C SER A 5 -9.90 53.01 12.90
N ILE A 6 -10.84 52.70 12.00
CA ILE A 6 -11.21 51.33 11.63
C ILE A 6 -10.25 50.91 10.51
N VAL A 7 -9.38 49.94 10.78
CA VAL A 7 -8.56 49.28 9.76
C VAL A 7 -9.37 48.11 9.22
N ALA A 8 -9.84 48.22 7.98
CA ALA A 8 -10.47 47.12 7.26
C ALA A 8 -9.37 46.25 6.65
N GLY A 9 -9.14 45.05 7.21
CA GLY A 9 -8.24 44.05 6.65
C GLY A 9 -8.88 43.35 5.45
N ALA A 10 -8.29 43.50 4.27
CA ALA A 10 -8.69 42.75 3.09
C ALA A 10 -8.18 41.31 3.20
N LEU A 11 -9.12 40.36 3.30
CA LEU A 11 -8.84 38.92 3.20
C LEU A 11 -8.54 38.60 1.73
N LEU A 12 -7.25 38.41 1.41
CA LEU A 12 -6.83 37.88 0.12
C LEU A 12 -7.14 36.38 0.08
N SER A 13 -8.15 36.00 -0.69
CA SER A 13 -8.44 34.60 -1.02
C SER A 13 -7.40 34.14 -2.05
N THR A 14 -6.48 33.26 -1.67
CA THR A 14 -5.60 32.61 -2.65
C THR A 14 -6.44 31.68 -3.53
N PRO A 15 -6.37 31.79 -4.87
CA PRO A 15 -7.08 30.88 -5.76
C PRO A 15 -6.56 29.46 -5.54
N LEU A 16 -7.47 28.51 -5.28
CA LEU A 16 -7.17 27.09 -5.26
C LEU A 16 -6.88 26.70 -6.71
N LEU A 17 -5.64 26.31 -7.03
CA LEU A 17 -5.33 25.71 -8.32
C LEU A 17 -6.12 24.39 -8.42
N ALA A 18 -6.84 24.19 -9.52
CA ALA A 18 -7.55 22.95 -9.77
C ALA A 18 -6.53 21.80 -9.89
N GLU A 19 -6.80 20.68 -9.23
CA GLU A 19 -6.01 19.46 -9.41
C GLU A 19 -6.21 18.95 -10.85
N GLU A 20 -5.12 18.72 -11.56
CA GLU A 20 -5.12 18.29 -12.97
C GLU A 20 -4.77 16.81 -13.12
N VAL A 21 -4.07 16.23 -12.12
CA VAL A 21 -3.59 14.85 -12.15
C VAL A 21 -4.43 13.99 -11.20
N ASN A 22 -5.54 13.46 -11.69
CA ASN A 22 -6.45 12.62 -10.90
C ASN A 22 -6.06 11.13 -10.93
N ILE A 23 -6.53 10.35 -9.94
CA ILE A 23 -6.39 8.87 -9.92
C ILE A 23 -7.17 8.26 -11.08
N THR A 24 -8.43 8.66 -11.23
CA THR A 24 -9.30 8.35 -12.39
C THR A 24 -9.95 9.64 -12.88
N PRO A 25 -10.64 9.67 -14.04
CA PRO A 25 -11.33 10.89 -14.50
C PRO A 25 -12.25 11.52 -13.44
N ASP A 26 -12.93 10.68 -12.64
CA ASP A 26 -13.91 11.10 -11.64
C ASP A 26 -13.41 10.99 -10.19
N THR A 27 -12.16 10.55 -9.98
CA THR A 27 -11.58 10.34 -8.64
C THR A 27 -10.26 11.10 -8.52
N PRO A 28 -10.26 12.32 -7.95
CA PRO A 28 -9.02 13.07 -7.72
C PRO A 28 -8.16 12.45 -6.60
N SER A 29 -8.82 11.95 -5.54
CA SER A 29 -8.18 11.35 -4.37
C SER A 29 -9.09 10.33 -3.68
N VAL A 30 -8.50 9.54 -2.79
CA VAL A 30 -9.18 8.56 -1.93
C VAL A 30 -8.73 8.78 -0.49
N THR A 31 -9.67 8.73 0.47
CA THR A 31 -9.34 8.76 1.91
C THR A 31 -9.38 7.35 2.47
N VAL A 32 -8.36 7.00 3.25
CA VAL A 32 -8.19 5.68 3.86
C VAL A 32 -7.91 5.82 5.36
N GLU A 33 -8.28 4.80 6.13
CA GLU A 33 -7.92 4.71 7.55
C GLU A 33 -6.48 4.21 7.71
N THR A 34 -5.78 4.75 8.70
CA THR A 34 -4.41 4.35 9.07
C THR A 34 -4.30 4.24 10.59
N ALA A 35 -3.19 3.68 11.09
CA ALA A 35 -2.92 3.65 12.53
C ALA A 35 -2.84 5.05 13.17
N GLY A 36 -2.51 6.09 12.39
CA GLY A 36 -2.38 7.48 12.82
C GLY A 36 -3.64 8.33 12.60
N GLY A 37 -4.76 7.74 12.16
CA GLY A 37 -5.96 8.44 11.72
C GLY A 37 -6.15 8.33 10.20
N THR A 38 -6.84 9.28 9.58
CA THR A 38 -7.12 9.22 8.15
C THR A 38 -5.96 9.77 7.31
N ALA A 39 -5.67 9.14 6.17
CA ALA A 39 -4.75 9.65 5.16
C ALA A 39 -5.44 9.85 3.81
N THR A 40 -5.01 10.86 3.04
CA THR A 40 -5.48 11.08 1.67
C THR A 40 -4.45 10.57 0.68
N ILE A 41 -4.86 9.62 -0.14
CA ILE A 41 -4.13 9.13 -1.30
C ILE A 41 -4.54 9.97 -2.51
N SER A 42 -3.58 10.66 -3.13
CA SER A 42 -3.75 11.41 -4.37
C SER A 42 -2.50 11.24 -5.23
N ARG A 43 -2.51 11.80 -6.44
CA ARG A 43 -1.33 11.80 -7.31
C ARG A 43 -0.56 13.11 -7.18
N ILE A 44 0.75 13.03 -7.35
CA ILE A 44 1.64 14.19 -7.51
C ILE A 44 1.15 15.01 -8.71
N GLN A 45 0.89 16.30 -8.48
CA GLN A 45 0.33 17.21 -9.48
C GLN A 45 1.37 17.74 -10.48
N ASP A 46 2.66 17.55 -10.21
CA ASP A 46 3.75 17.89 -11.14
C ASP A 46 3.76 16.90 -12.32
N GLN A 47 3.32 17.37 -13.49
CA GLN A 47 3.27 16.58 -14.73
C GLN A 47 4.65 16.22 -15.30
N THR A 48 5.72 16.79 -14.76
CA THR A 48 7.11 16.47 -15.11
C THR A 48 7.82 15.61 -14.07
N ASN A 49 7.10 15.16 -13.03
CA ASN A 49 7.65 14.28 -12.01
C ASN A 49 8.07 12.93 -12.59
N GLU A 50 9.30 12.52 -12.30
CA GLU A 50 9.87 11.23 -12.70
C GLU A 50 10.17 10.36 -11.48
N LEU A 51 10.28 9.05 -11.69
CA LEU A 51 10.85 8.16 -10.68
C LEU A 51 12.33 8.50 -10.50
N ASP A 52 12.80 8.47 -9.25
CA ASP A 52 14.18 8.75 -8.90
C ASP A 52 14.80 7.65 -8.01
N GLY A 53 16.09 7.84 -7.71
CA GLY A 53 16.83 7.02 -6.76
C GLY A 53 16.77 5.52 -7.06
N GLU A 54 16.46 4.73 -6.03
CA GLU A 54 16.35 3.28 -6.15
C GLU A 54 15.15 2.84 -6.99
N TRP A 55 14.08 3.63 -7.06
CA TRP A 55 12.86 3.29 -7.81
C TRP A 55 13.05 3.42 -9.32
N ALA A 56 14.05 4.21 -9.76
CA ALA A 56 14.46 4.34 -11.15
C ALA A 56 15.40 3.21 -11.66
N GLN A 57 15.96 2.38 -10.77
CA GLN A 57 16.83 1.28 -11.17
C GLN A 57 16.04 0.18 -11.89
N THR A 58 16.57 -0.34 -13.01
CA THR A 58 15.89 -1.37 -13.83
C THR A 58 16.63 -2.71 -13.83
N SER A 59 17.96 -2.70 -13.98
CA SER A 59 18.79 -3.89 -14.19
C SER A 59 19.25 -4.54 -12.87
N ARG A 60 18.31 -4.97 -12.04
CA ARG A 60 18.61 -5.71 -10.81
C ARG A 60 19.02 -7.16 -11.15
N ALA A 61 20.13 -7.62 -10.56
CA ALA A 61 20.61 -8.98 -10.78
C ALA A 61 19.67 -10.02 -10.12
N CYS A 62 19.45 -11.13 -10.82
CA CYS A 62 18.80 -12.32 -10.29
C CYS A 62 19.87 -13.41 -10.05
N PRO A 63 19.97 -13.99 -8.84
CA PRO A 63 19.23 -13.68 -7.60
C PRO A 63 19.74 -12.41 -6.86
N PRO A 64 18.94 -11.84 -5.93
CA PRO A 64 17.64 -12.31 -5.47
C PRO A 64 16.43 -11.72 -6.23
N PHE A 65 16.65 -10.81 -7.17
CA PHE A 65 15.58 -10.03 -7.81
C PHE A 65 15.03 -10.70 -9.08
N CYS A 66 14.65 -11.97 -8.93
CA CYS A 66 14.14 -12.77 -10.04
C CYS A 66 12.65 -12.49 -10.27
N ILE A 67 12.28 -12.22 -11.52
CA ILE A 67 10.88 -12.01 -11.92
C ILE A 67 10.05 -13.27 -11.66
N GLN A 68 8.84 -13.07 -11.15
CA GLN A 68 7.93 -14.15 -10.75
C GLN A 68 6.72 -14.23 -11.70
N PRO A 69 6.00 -15.37 -11.77
CA PRO A 69 4.73 -15.47 -12.51
C PRO A 69 3.70 -14.41 -12.08
N MET A 70 2.76 -14.06 -12.96
CA MET A 70 1.74 -13.03 -12.73
C MET A 70 0.92 -13.28 -11.46
N THR A 71 0.56 -14.54 -11.26
CA THR A 71 -0.13 -15.05 -10.08
C THR A 71 0.80 -16.05 -9.40
N PRO A 72 1.12 -15.87 -8.11
CA PRO A 72 2.14 -16.67 -7.43
C PRO A 72 1.65 -18.10 -7.12
N ALA A 73 0.36 -18.28 -6.84
CA ALA A 73 -0.22 -19.58 -6.53
C ALA A 73 -1.67 -19.70 -7.01
N PRO A 74 -2.18 -20.92 -7.29
CA PRO A 74 -3.60 -21.14 -7.59
C PRO A 74 -4.51 -20.60 -6.47
N GLY A 75 -5.63 -19.99 -6.85
CA GLY A 75 -6.60 -19.40 -5.91
C GLY A 75 -6.32 -17.94 -5.54
N VAL A 76 -5.07 -17.48 -5.66
CA VAL A 76 -4.68 -16.09 -5.40
C VAL A 76 -5.20 -15.17 -6.49
N THR A 77 -5.77 -14.02 -6.10
CA THR A 77 -6.24 -13.00 -7.05
C THR A 77 -5.16 -11.93 -7.25
N THR A 78 -4.61 -11.79 -8.47
CA THR A 78 -3.70 -10.68 -8.78
C THR A 78 -4.51 -9.40 -9.04
N ILE A 79 -4.12 -8.29 -8.41
CA ILE A 79 -4.85 -7.01 -8.46
C ILE A 79 -3.98 -5.86 -8.96
N GLY A 80 -4.64 -4.80 -9.44
CA GLY A 80 -4.04 -3.51 -9.78
C GLY A 80 -4.31 -2.44 -8.71
N GLU A 81 -4.10 -1.18 -9.08
CA GLU A 81 -4.14 -0.06 -8.15
C GLU A 81 -5.57 0.29 -7.70
N LEU A 82 -6.56 0.15 -8.57
CA LEU A 82 -7.95 0.46 -8.24
C LEU A 82 -8.52 -0.56 -7.26
N GLU A 83 -8.30 -1.85 -7.50
CA GLU A 83 -8.74 -2.89 -6.56
C GLU A 83 -7.99 -2.79 -5.22
N LEU A 84 -6.71 -2.36 -5.23
CA LEU A 84 -5.99 -2.10 -3.99
C LEU A 84 -6.57 -0.91 -3.22
N LEU A 85 -6.97 0.17 -3.91
CA LEU A 85 -7.66 1.30 -3.29
C LEU A 85 -8.98 0.87 -2.66
N ASP A 86 -9.77 0.03 -3.34
CA ASP A 86 -11.00 -0.53 -2.78
C ASP A 86 -10.71 -1.33 -1.50
N MET A 87 -9.66 -2.16 -1.50
CA MET A 87 -9.25 -2.93 -0.32
C MET A 87 -8.73 -2.06 0.83
N LEU A 88 -8.11 -0.91 0.55
CA LEU A 88 -7.68 0.04 1.59
C LEU A 88 -8.87 0.75 2.26
N GLN A 89 -10.03 0.81 1.59
CA GLN A 89 -11.26 1.40 2.12
C GLN A 89 -12.18 0.37 2.79
N ASP A 90 -11.94 -0.92 2.55
CA ASP A 90 -12.70 -2.02 3.15
C ASP A 90 -12.21 -2.30 4.58
N PRO A 91 -13.04 -2.08 5.61
CA PRO A 91 -12.66 -2.31 7.01
C PRO A 91 -12.45 -3.80 7.35
N ASP A 92 -12.95 -4.72 6.53
CA ASP A 92 -12.81 -6.16 6.73
C ASP A 92 -11.53 -6.72 6.07
N ALA A 93 -10.92 -5.96 5.15
CA ALA A 93 -9.68 -6.32 4.48
C ALA A 93 -8.45 -5.73 5.18
N MET A 94 -7.28 -6.33 4.91
CA MET A 94 -5.99 -5.76 5.34
C MET A 94 -5.01 -5.70 4.18
N VAL A 95 -4.35 -4.54 4.02
CA VAL A 95 -3.24 -4.40 3.08
C VAL A 95 -1.93 -4.57 3.82
N ILE A 96 -1.09 -5.47 3.33
CA ILE A 96 0.13 -5.93 3.96
C ILE A 96 1.33 -5.53 3.10
N ASP A 97 2.20 -4.71 3.67
CA ASP A 97 3.53 -4.48 3.15
C ASP A 97 4.45 -5.61 3.62
N SER A 98 4.76 -6.55 2.72
CA SER A 98 5.58 -7.73 3.03
C SER A 98 7.08 -7.44 3.08
N ARG A 99 7.49 -6.18 2.93
CA ARG A 99 8.89 -5.78 2.94
C ARG A 99 9.49 -5.85 4.35
N THR A 100 10.81 -5.84 4.43
CA THR A 100 11.48 -5.67 5.74
C THR A 100 11.17 -4.29 6.32
N GLU A 101 11.26 -4.19 7.64
CA GLU A 101 10.93 -2.97 8.36
C GLU A 101 11.70 -1.73 7.87
N ASP A 102 12.98 -1.88 7.51
CA ASP A 102 13.78 -0.79 6.95
C ASP A 102 13.17 -0.20 5.68
N TRP A 103 12.66 -1.06 4.78
CA TRP A 103 11.98 -0.63 3.55
C TRP A 103 10.62 0.02 3.84
N PHE A 104 9.90 -0.50 4.83
CA PHE A 104 8.63 0.08 5.26
C PHE A 104 8.85 1.50 5.80
N ARG A 105 9.87 1.70 6.63
CA ARG A 105 10.24 2.99 7.25
C ARG A 105 10.72 4.05 6.24
N THR A 106 11.14 3.68 5.02
CA THR A 106 11.46 4.66 3.97
C THR A 106 10.24 5.14 3.19
N GLY A 107 9.06 4.62 3.52
CA GLY A 107 7.77 5.00 2.95
C GLY A 107 7.04 3.79 2.38
N SER A 108 5.76 3.68 2.72
CA SER A 108 4.84 2.61 2.32
C SER A 108 3.55 3.19 1.73
N ILE A 109 2.60 2.34 1.43
CA ILE A 109 1.25 2.73 0.99
C ILE A 109 0.45 3.12 2.26
N PRO A 110 -0.15 4.33 2.33
CA PRO A 110 -0.99 4.70 3.47
C PRO A 110 -2.10 3.68 3.71
N GLY A 111 -2.28 3.27 4.97
CA GLY A 111 -3.23 2.23 5.38
C GLY A 111 -2.66 0.80 5.37
N ALA A 112 -1.46 0.59 4.79
CA ALA A 112 -0.81 -0.71 4.85
C ALA A 112 -0.17 -0.99 6.22
N VAL A 113 -0.22 -2.25 6.64
CA VAL A 113 0.45 -2.77 7.84
C VAL A 113 1.71 -3.53 7.42
N ASN A 114 2.84 -3.30 8.12
CA ASN A 114 4.06 -4.04 7.83
C ASN A 114 4.05 -5.42 8.50
N ILE A 115 4.07 -6.48 7.69
CA ILE A 115 4.31 -7.85 8.14
C ILE A 115 5.39 -8.42 7.23
N PRO A 116 6.68 -8.34 7.62
CA PRO A 116 7.76 -8.81 6.77
C PRO A 116 7.58 -10.29 6.40
N TYR A 117 7.88 -10.63 5.14
CA TYR A 117 7.66 -11.98 4.60
C TYR A 117 8.25 -13.13 5.45
N ALA A 118 9.34 -12.86 6.16
CA ALA A 118 10.03 -13.84 7.01
C ALA A 118 9.26 -14.19 8.29
N TYR A 119 8.34 -13.32 8.73
CA TYR A 119 7.58 -13.46 9.98
C TYR A 119 6.08 -13.65 9.74
N VAL A 120 5.63 -13.79 8.49
CA VAL A 120 4.20 -13.80 8.15
C VAL A 120 3.42 -14.92 8.86
N ILE A 121 4.06 -16.06 9.14
CA ILE A 121 3.43 -17.19 9.85
C ILE A 121 3.16 -16.84 11.31
N ASP A 122 4.09 -16.13 11.95
CA ASP A 122 3.96 -15.76 13.35
C ASP A 122 2.84 -14.71 13.56
N GLU A 123 2.49 -14.00 12.49
CA GLU A 123 1.49 -12.93 12.50
C GLU A 123 0.10 -13.36 12.00
N LEU A 124 -0.13 -14.65 11.71
CA LEU A 124 -1.42 -15.15 11.23
C LEU A 124 -2.58 -14.89 12.21
N ALA A 125 -2.30 -14.84 13.50
CA ALA A 125 -3.28 -14.42 14.51
C ALA A 125 -3.83 -13.01 14.23
N GLN A 126 -2.97 -12.09 13.78
CA GLN A 126 -3.40 -10.75 13.40
C GLN A 126 -4.30 -10.77 12.16
N LEU A 127 -4.27 -11.83 11.36
CA LEU A 127 -5.04 -11.94 10.13
C LEU A 127 -6.35 -12.73 10.32
N GLY A 128 -6.71 -13.05 11.56
CA GLY A 128 -7.95 -13.76 11.90
C GLY A 128 -7.84 -15.28 11.90
N CYS A 129 -6.61 -15.82 11.91
CA CYS A 129 -6.40 -17.23 12.21
C CYS A 129 -6.31 -17.47 13.72
N GLU A 130 -6.66 -18.66 14.18
CA GLU A 130 -6.57 -19.07 15.57
C GLU A 130 -5.54 -20.19 15.73
N PRO A 131 -4.71 -20.20 16.80
CA PRO A 131 -3.83 -21.33 17.07
C PRO A 131 -4.63 -22.62 17.29
N ASP A 132 -4.24 -23.69 16.61
CA ASP A 132 -4.80 -25.03 16.77
C ASP A 132 -3.69 -26.03 17.10
N PHE A 133 -4.05 -27.26 17.49
CA PHE A 133 -3.09 -28.30 17.89
C PHE A 133 -2.06 -28.61 16.80
N ASP A 134 -2.47 -28.56 15.53
CA ASP A 134 -1.64 -28.89 14.36
C ASP A 134 -1.10 -27.65 13.62
N GLY A 135 -1.33 -26.43 14.13
CA GLY A 135 -0.87 -25.19 13.51
C GLY A 135 -1.86 -24.04 13.65
N TRP A 136 -2.55 -23.70 12.55
CA TRP A 136 -3.47 -22.56 12.47
C TRP A 136 -4.81 -22.98 11.87
N ASP A 137 -5.92 -22.56 12.50
CA ASP A 137 -7.25 -22.55 11.88
C ASP A 137 -7.49 -21.15 11.28
N CYS A 138 -7.56 -21.07 9.95
CA CYS A 138 -7.79 -19.83 9.21
C CYS A 138 -9.20 -19.74 8.59
N ALA A 139 -10.18 -20.50 9.08
CA ALA A 139 -11.56 -20.47 8.55
C ALA A 139 -12.18 -19.05 8.58
N ASN A 140 -11.81 -18.25 9.58
CA ASN A 140 -12.28 -16.87 9.78
C ASN A 140 -11.27 -15.81 9.35
N ALA A 141 -10.22 -16.19 8.61
CA ALA A 141 -9.17 -15.27 8.18
C ALA A 141 -9.70 -14.12 7.30
N ARG A 142 -9.15 -12.93 7.44
CA ARG A 142 -9.58 -11.76 6.67
C ARG A 142 -9.15 -11.84 5.20
N PRO A 143 -9.79 -11.11 4.26
CA PRO A 143 -9.18 -10.81 2.98
C PRO A 143 -7.89 -10.01 3.17
N VAL A 144 -6.82 -10.37 2.46
CA VAL A 144 -5.52 -9.68 2.57
C VAL A 144 -4.94 -9.36 1.20
N ALA A 145 -4.44 -8.14 1.02
CA ALA A 145 -3.64 -7.77 -0.14
C ALA A 145 -2.16 -7.66 0.23
N LEU A 146 -1.31 -8.49 -0.36
CA LEU A 146 0.13 -8.46 -0.12
C LEU A 146 0.84 -7.74 -1.26
N PHE A 147 1.80 -6.89 -0.90
CA PHE A 147 2.71 -6.24 -1.86
C PHE A 147 4.13 -6.20 -1.32
N CYS A 148 5.09 -5.97 -2.22
CA CYS A 148 6.46 -5.66 -1.82
C CYS A 148 7.04 -4.56 -2.73
N ASN A 149 8.35 -4.55 -2.99
CA ASN A 149 8.96 -3.45 -3.75
C ASN A 149 8.45 -3.34 -5.19
N GLY A 150 8.17 -4.47 -5.85
CA GLY A 150 7.63 -4.50 -7.21
C GLY A 150 7.78 -5.87 -7.86
N MET A 151 7.54 -5.95 -9.16
CA MET A 151 7.57 -7.21 -9.93
C MET A 151 8.92 -7.96 -9.92
N TRP A 152 9.99 -7.30 -9.48
CA TRP A 152 11.34 -7.85 -9.30
C TRP A 152 11.61 -8.37 -7.88
N CYS A 153 10.67 -8.20 -6.95
CA CYS A 153 10.82 -8.58 -5.55
C CYS A 153 10.04 -9.87 -5.27
N GLY A 154 10.74 -10.88 -4.72
CA GLY A 154 10.17 -12.17 -4.37
C GLY A 154 9.51 -12.24 -2.99
N GLN A 155 9.52 -11.17 -2.20
CA GLN A 155 9.12 -11.23 -0.79
C GLN A 155 7.62 -11.50 -0.60
N SER A 156 6.74 -10.79 -1.31
CA SER A 156 5.30 -11.09 -1.23
C SER A 156 4.93 -12.46 -1.82
N PRO A 157 5.48 -12.92 -2.97
CA PRO A 157 5.31 -14.31 -3.39
C PRO A 157 5.73 -15.34 -2.32
N THR A 158 6.89 -15.16 -1.68
CA THR A 158 7.32 -16.04 -0.58
C THR A 158 6.35 -16.00 0.59
N ALA A 159 5.89 -14.81 1.01
CA ALA A 159 4.90 -14.68 2.07
C ALA A 159 3.59 -15.41 1.73
N ILE A 160 3.08 -15.22 0.51
CA ILE A 160 1.86 -15.86 0.01
C ILE A 160 1.98 -17.39 0.03
N HIS A 161 3.10 -17.94 -0.44
CA HIS A 161 3.32 -19.38 -0.39
C HIS A 161 3.33 -19.90 1.04
N ASN A 162 4.06 -19.24 1.94
CA ASN A 162 4.11 -19.61 3.35
C ASN A 162 2.71 -19.59 3.99
N MET A 163 1.93 -18.52 3.75
CA MET A 163 0.55 -18.41 4.27
C MET A 163 -0.32 -19.57 3.80
N ILE A 164 -0.30 -19.90 2.50
CA ILE A 164 -1.08 -21.02 1.95
C ILE A 164 -0.63 -22.35 2.54
N GLU A 165 0.68 -22.59 2.68
CA GLU A 165 1.24 -23.79 3.29
C GLU A 165 0.83 -23.95 4.77
N ALA A 166 0.63 -22.83 5.48
CA ALA A 166 0.15 -22.80 6.84
C ALA A 166 -1.39 -22.88 6.98
N GLY A 167 -2.12 -23.05 5.87
CA GLY A 167 -3.58 -23.23 5.88
C GLY A 167 -4.39 -21.95 5.64
N TYR A 168 -3.74 -20.83 5.31
CA TYR A 168 -4.46 -19.61 4.93
C TYR A 168 -5.24 -19.83 3.62
N PRO A 169 -6.52 -19.46 3.54
CA PRO A 169 -7.34 -19.68 2.35
C PRO A 169 -6.83 -18.83 1.18
N ALA A 170 -6.37 -19.49 0.11
CA ALA A 170 -5.75 -18.84 -1.05
C ALA A 170 -6.70 -17.86 -1.76
N ASP A 171 -8.00 -18.12 -1.74
CA ASP A 171 -9.05 -17.26 -2.30
C ASP A 171 -9.32 -15.99 -1.48
N ARG A 172 -8.74 -15.88 -0.27
CA ARG A 172 -8.70 -14.64 0.52
C ARG A 172 -7.41 -13.85 0.33
N ILE A 173 -6.50 -14.32 -0.52
CA ILE A 173 -5.23 -13.65 -0.79
C ILE A 173 -5.30 -12.91 -2.12
N PHE A 174 -5.01 -11.61 -2.04
CA PHE A 174 -4.86 -10.71 -3.16
C PHE A 174 -3.38 -10.32 -3.30
N TYR A 175 -2.87 -10.29 -4.52
CA TYR A 175 -1.48 -9.97 -4.81
C TYR A 175 -1.39 -8.70 -5.64
N TYR A 176 -0.98 -7.61 -5.02
CA TYR A 176 -0.65 -6.38 -5.72
C TYR A 176 0.77 -6.49 -6.30
N ARG A 177 0.83 -7.08 -7.51
CA ARG A 177 2.06 -7.48 -8.19
C ARG A 177 3.00 -6.32 -8.48
N GLY A 178 2.44 -5.17 -8.85
CA GLY A 178 3.21 -3.97 -9.19
C GLY A 178 4.04 -3.45 -8.02
N GLY A 179 3.61 -3.78 -6.80
CA GLY A 179 4.25 -3.34 -5.57
C GLY A 179 4.31 -1.81 -5.46
N ILE A 180 5.10 -1.34 -4.50
CA ILE A 180 5.23 0.10 -4.28
C ILE A 180 5.93 0.81 -5.46
N GLN A 181 6.67 0.10 -6.32
CA GLN A 181 7.24 0.70 -7.52
C GLN A 181 6.16 1.13 -8.51
N SER A 182 5.17 0.28 -8.82
CA SER A 182 4.04 0.70 -9.66
C SER A 182 3.24 1.83 -9.01
N TRP A 183 3.06 1.77 -7.69
CA TRP A 183 2.40 2.83 -6.92
C TRP A 183 3.10 4.18 -7.08
N ARG A 184 4.43 4.19 -6.91
CA ARG A 184 5.28 5.39 -7.11
C ARG A 184 5.33 5.83 -8.57
N MET A 185 5.28 4.90 -9.52
CA MET A 185 5.27 5.22 -10.95
C MET A 185 4.04 6.05 -11.34
N LEU A 186 2.91 5.86 -10.66
CA LEU A 186 1.71 6.67 -10.85
C LEU A 186 1.74 7.98 -10.04
N GLY A 187 2.78 8.22 -9.25
CA GLY A 187 2.92 9.38 -8.37
C GLY A 187 1.96 9.35 -7.18
N LEU A 188 1.51 8.18 -6.75
CA LEU A 188 0.56 8.07 -5.63
C LEU A 188 1.24 8.36 -4.28
N THR A 189 0.47 8.95 -3.35
CA THR A 189 0.91 9.26 -1.99
C THR A 189 1.58 8.05 -1.31
N VAL A 190 2.72 8.28 -0.68
CA VAL A 190 3.40 7.30 0.18
C VAL A 190 3.52 7.86 1.60
N THR A 191 3.64 6.98 2.60
CA THR A 191 3.86 7.41 3.99
C THR A 191 5.23 8.04 4.16
N ASP A 192 5.31 8.95 5.12
CA ASP A 192 6.55 9.61 5.53
C ASP A 192 7.36 8.66 6.44
N LYS A 193 8.63 9.01 6.72
CA LYS A 193 9.49 8.26 7.65
C LYS A 193 8.93 8.11 9.08
N THR A 194 7.88 8.86 9.42
CA THR A 194 7.32 8.91 10.78
C THR A 194 6.03 8.11 10.97
N GLY A 195 5.53 7.43 9.93
CA GLY A 195 4.26 6.69 9.98
C GLY A 195 3.08 7.55 9.57
#